data_AF-A0A6P7XYL0-F1
#
_entry.id   AF-A0A6P7XYL0-F1
#
_cell.length_a   1.000
_cell.length_b   1.000
_cell.length_c   1.000
_cell.angle_alpha   90.00
_cell.angle_beta   90.00
_cell.angle_gamma   90.00
#
_symmetry.space_group_name_H-M   'P 1'
#
loop_
_entity.id
_entity.type
_entity.pdbx_description
1 polymer ?
#
loop_
_entity_poly.entity_id
_entity_poly.type
_entity_poly.pdbx_seq_one_letter_code
_entity_poly.pdbx_strand_id
1 'polypeptide(L)'
;MLGKILLIAFSVATLAHSEHCWSNISTNAIKVRISLKTALGSEAYAWNANEEYLFKSMIAFALRSVEKQSEYQASDVLICNNTERVSFTFMVKTQDGSIVQSSEIELAVKKNRNRINGAFLLNDNTLEFVEIPPTLSPTTGSSSSTWLIVFGVVLSLAVFGIIFLIVSGIQQRRRKNRQLSERTEDYEVRMETAMTMENGILYEIPYDTKGSQTNGAYVHDKDTLTSL
;
A
#
# COMPACT_ATOMS: atom_id res chain seq x y z
N MET A 1 25.23 67.50 5.56
CA MET A 1 25.64 66.13 6.06
C MET A 1 24.93 65.80 7.37
N LEU A 2 23.59 66.07 7.46
CA LEU A 2 22.80 65.77 8.68
C LEU A 2 21.41 65.27 8.27
N GLY A 3 21.31 64.70 7.02
CA GLY A 3 19.94 64.27 6.63
C GLY A 3 19.93 62.79 6.25
N LYS A 4 20.86 62.01 6.82
CA LYS A 4 20.70 60.58 6.46
C LYS A 4 20.81 59.72 7.72
N ILE A 5 20.49 60.38 8.87
CA ILE A 5 20.54 59.44 10.01
C ILE A 5 19.17 59.42 10.68
N LEU A 6 18.12 59.75 9.91
CA LEU A 6 16.82 59.66 10.60
C LEU A 6 15.95 58.61 9.92
N LEU A 7 16.54 57.54 9.36
CA LEU A 7 15.56 56.52 8.90
C LEU A 7 15.98 55.15 9.44
N ILE A 8 16.58 55.11 10.65
CA ILE A 8 16.78 53.72 11.10
C ILE A 8 16.15 53.57 12.48
N ALA A 9 15.09 54.38 12.80
CA ALA A 9 14.49 54.08 14.13
C ALA A 9 13.02 53.68 13.93
N PHE A 10 12.69 53.01 12.86
CA PHE A 10 11.30 52.50 12.97
C PHE A 10 11.27 51.05 12.50
N SER A 11 12.15 50.22 12.94
CA SER A 11 11.79 48.80 12.66
C SER A 11 12.02 47.95 13.92
N VAL A 12 11.42 48.24 15.05
CA VAL A 12 11.38 47.06 15.93
C VAL A 12 10.05 47.04 16.67
N ALA A 13 8.94 47.10 16.02
CA ALA A 13 7.83 46.58 16.89
C ALA A 13 7.11 45.46 16.16
N THR A 14 7.74 44.33 15.91
CA THR A 14 6.69 43.27 15.89
C THR A 14 7.26 42.00 16.51
N LEU A 15 7.50 41.95 17.74
CA LEU A 15 7.39 40.58 18.29
C LEU A 15 6.99 40.66 19.76
N ALA A 16 5.87 41.08 20.02
CA ALA A 16 5.64 40.53 21.39
C ALA A 16 4.14 40.34 21.60
N HIS A 17 3.53 39.38 20.89
CA HIS A 17 2.29 38.97 21.60
C HIS A 17 2.56 37.70 22.42
N SER A 18 3.56 37.66 23.31
CA SER A 18 3.57 36.53 24.28
C SER A 18 2.79 36.91 25.54
N GLU A 19 1.49 37.03 25.33
CA GLU A 19 0.57 37.20 26.48
C GLU A 19 0.56 35.94 27.36
N HIS A 20 1.66 35.76 28.17
CA HIS A 20 1.89 35.45 29.60
C HIS A 20 1.70 33.95 29.86
N CYS A 21 2.56 33.08 29.13
CA CYS A 21 2.68 31.66 29.54
C CYS A 21 3.53 31.55 30.81
N TRP A 22 2.90 31.85 31.94
CA TRP A 22 3.43 31.58 33.29
C TRP A 22 4.53 30.51 33.25
N SER A 23 5.81 30.95 33.18
CA SER A 23 7.19 30.47 33.37
C SER A 23 7.24 29.15 34.14
N ASN A 24 6.03 28.35 34.09
CA ASN A 24 6.23 26.96 34.54
C ASN A 24 5.31 26.01 33.79
N ILE A 25 5.48 25.89 32.49
CA ILE A 25 4.77 24.85 31.69
C ILE A 25 4.21 23.77 32.63
N SER A 26 3.17 24.08 33.35
CA SER A 26 2.29 23.34 34.27
C SER A 26 2.02 21.92 33.75
N THR A 27 2.32 20.89 34.50
CA THR A 27 1.95 19.46 34.32
C THR A 27 0.64 19.33 33.52
N ASN A 28 -0.11 20.42 33.31
CA ASN A 28 -1.42 20.19 32.66
C ASN A 28 -1.45 20.75 31.24
N ALA A 29 -0.28 21.03 30.71
CA ALA A 29 -0.24 21.54 29.32
C ALA A 29 -0.09 20.35 28.35
N ILE A 30 -0.72 20.59 27.22
CA ILE A 30 -0.63 19.53 26.20
C ILE A 30 0.14 20.06 24.97
N LYS A 31 1.09 19.18 24.62
CA LYS A 31 1.89 19.59 23.44
C LYS A 31 1.21 19.11 22.14
N VAL A 32 1.26 20.08 21.16
CA VAL A 32 0.64 19.75 19.84
C VAL A 32 1.69 19.91 18.73
N ARG A 33 1.58 18.83 17.79
CA ARG A 33 2.45 18.90 16.61
C ARG A 33 1.62 18.80 15.32
N ILE A 34 1.99 19.82 14.51
CA ILE A 34 1.20 19.81 13.25
C ILE A 34 2.18 19.68 12.08
N SER A 35 1.78 18.72 11.25
CA SER A 35 2.57 18.59 10.01
C SER A 35 1.72 18.97 8.79
N LEU A 36 1.83 20.24 8.36
CA LEU A 36 0.92 20.76 7.31
C LEU A 36 1.43 20.35 5.93
N LYS A 37 2.68 20.40 5.75
CA LYS A 37 3.20 20.07 4.41
C LYS A 37 3.05 18.58 4.10
N THR A 38 3.22 17.84 5.12
CA THR A 38 3.04 16.39 4.90
C THR A 38 1.58 16.06 4.55
N ALA A 39 0.67 16.78 5.13
CA ALA A 39 -0.75 16.43 4.90
C ALA A 39 -1.27 17.08 3.62
N LEU A 40 -0.82 18.25 3.28
CA LEU A 40 -1.54 18.98 2.22
C LEU A 40 -0.58 19.28 1.06
N GLY A 41 0.64 18.86 1.14
CA GLY A 41 1.60 19.05 0.03
C GLY A 41 1.75 20.52 -0.37
N SER A 42 1.55 20.79 -1.63
CA SER A 42 1.79 22.15 -2.18
C SER A 42 0.60 23.07 -1.87
N GLU A 43 -0.47 22.58 -1.36
CA GLU A 43 -1.65 23.42 -1.03
C GLU A 43 -1.70 23.71 0.47
N ALA A 44 -0.56 23.60 1.10
CA ALA A 44 -0.57 23.78 2.56
C ALA A 44 -0.74 25.26 2.91
N TYR A 45 -1.68 25.44 3.79
CA TYR A 45 -1.89 26.86 4.21
C TYR A 45 -0.89 27.22 5.31
N ALA A 46 -0.79 28.63 5.48
CA ALA A 46 0.16 29.11 6.52
C ALA A 46 -0.55 29.17 7.89
N TRP A 47 0.29 28.65 8.84
CA TRP A 47 -0.30 28.73 10.21
C TRP A 47 -0.19 30.16 10.74
N ASN A 48 -1.39 30.94 10.65
CA ASN A 48 -1.39 32.37 11.05
C ASN A 48 -2.36 32.58 12.22
N ALA A 49 -2.58 33.79 12.62
CA ALA A 49 -3.39 34.11 13.81
C ALA A 49 -4.85 33.62 13.64
N ASN A 50 -5.29 33.62 12.41
CA ASN A 50 -6.66 33.12 12.19
C ASN A 50 -6.77 31.62 12.48
N GLU A 51 -5.70 30.90 12.00
CA GLU A 51 -5.74 29.44 12.24
C GLU A 51 -5.57 29.14 13.74
N GLU A 52 -4.78 29.98 14.30
CA GLU A 52 -4.64 29.80 15.77
C GLU A 52 -5.97 30.04 16.49
N TYR A 53 -6.67 31.07 16.12
CA TYR A 53 -7.99 31.34 16.74
C TYR A 53 -8.96 30.18 16.47
N LEU A 54 -8.89 29.69 15.24
CA LEU A 54 -9.77 28.54 14.93
C LEU A 54 -9.42 27.34 15.82
N PHE A 55 -8.14 27.17 15.99
CA PHE A 55 -7.74 26.06 16.88
C PHE A 55 -8.27 26.28 18.28
N LYS A 56 -8.09 27.46 18.80
CA LYS A 56 -8.58 27.74 20.16
C LYS A 56 -10.10 27.52 20.25
N SER A 57 -10.74 27.88 19.24
CA SER A 57 -12.22 27.72 19.24
C SER A 57 -12.59 26.23 19.21
N MET A 58 -11.89 25.50 18.47
CA MET A 58 -12.22 24.06 18.40
C MET A 58 -11.96 23.38 19.75
N ILE A 59 -10.89 23.77 20.34
CA ILE A 59 -10.61 23.18 21.66
C ILE A 59 -11.70 23.60 22.66
N ALA A 60 -12.01 24.85 22.67
CA ALA A 60 -13.11 25.29 23.55
C ALA A 60 -14.40 24.52 23.26
N PHE A 61 -14.61 24.37 21.99
CA PHE A 61 -15.81 23.59 21.61
C PHE A 61 -15.71 22.16 22.16
N ALA A 62 -14.59 21.60 22.02
CA ALA A 62 -14.43 20.20 22.49
C ALA A 62 -14.66 20.10 24.00
N LEU A 63 -14.23 21.04 24.66
CA LEU A 63 -14.42 21.01 26.13
C LEU A 63 -15.88 21.22 26.50
N ARG A 64 -16.58 21.98 25.72
CA ARG A 64 -18.02 22.20 26.00
C ARG A 64 -18.83 20.92 25.73
N SER A 65 -18.30 20.20 24.83
CA SER A 65 -19.04 18.96 24.51
C SER A 65 -18.95 17.95 25.65
N VAL A 66 -17.94 18.03 26.40
CA VAL A 66 -17.80 17.04 27.49
C VAL A 66 -18.40 17.61 28.78
N GLU A 67 -18.23 18.92 28.95
CA GLU A 67 -18.81 19.56 30.15
C GLU A 67 -19.92 20.55 29.74
N LYS A 68 -21.18 20.11 29.68
CA LYS A 68 -22.35 20.82 29.10
C LYS A 68 -22.67 22.08 29.91
N GLN A 69 -22.03 22.33 31.11
CA GLN A 69 -22.43 23.49 31.94
C GLN A 69 -21.34 24.56 31.93
N SER A 70 -20.23 24.23 31.15
CA SER A 70 -19.13 25.23 31.20
C SER A 70 -19.08 26.01 29.88
N GLU A 71 -19.06 27.44 30.04
CA GLU A 71 -18.99 28.32 28.85
C GLU A 71 -17.54 28.64 28.51
N TYR A 72 -16.86 27.58 27.93
CA TYR A 72 -15.47 27.85 27.51
C TYR A 72 -15.43 28.67 26.22
N GLN A 73 -14.52 29.69 26.26
CA GLN A 73 -14.33 30.54 25.06
C GLN A 73 -12.90 30.37 24.51
N ALA A 74 -12.79 30.89 23.29
CA ALA A 74 -11.47 30.75 22.65
C ALA A 74 -10.38 31.48 23.44
N SER A 75 -10.76 32.47 24.18
CA SER A 75 -9.75 33.24 24.94
C SER A 75 -9.24 32.47 26.16
N ASP A 76 -10.06 31.48 26.48
CA ASP A 76 -9.66 30.68 27.67
C ASP A 76 -8.54 29.70 27.30
N VAL A 77 -8.33 29.52 26.05
CA VAL A 77 -7.25 28.61 25.62
C VAL A 77 -5.97 29.43 25.35
N LEU A 78 -4.98 29.02 26.07
CA LEU A 78 -3.70 29.74 25.92
C LEU A 78 -2.67 28.88 25.19
N ILE A 79 -2.06 29.55 24.20
CA ILE A 79 -1.03 28.82 23.42
C ILE A 79 0.34 29.41 23.80
N CYS A 80 1.22 28.37 24.04
CA CYS A 80 2.59 28.80 24.40
C CYS A 80 3.62 28.06 23.55
N ASN A 81 4.83 28.70 23.49
CA ASN A 81 6.00 28.08 22.83
C ASN A 81 5.69 27.67 21.40
N ASN A 82 5.30 28.72 20.63
CA ASN A 82 5.00 28.43 19.20
C ASN A 82 6.30 28.42 18.38
N THR A 83 6.47 27.36 17.67
CA THR A 83 7.70 27.25 16.85
C THR A 83 7.32 27.47 15.37
N GLU A 84 8.41 27.62 14.55
CA GLU A 84 8.21 27.83 13.10
C GLU A 84 7.62 26.57 12.43
N ARG A 85 7.94 25.35 12.93
CA ARG A 85 7.37 24.11 12.36
C ARG A 85 5.98 23.82 12.93
N VAL A 86 5.36 24.85 13.53
CA VAL A 86 3.99 24.85 14.10
C VAL A 86 3.89 23.77 15.19
N SER A 87 4.64 23.98 16.18
CA SER A 87 4.58 23.19 17.42
C SER A 87 4.37 24.12 18.62
N PHE A 88 3.31 23.71 19.32
CA PHE A 88 3.09 24.61 20.47
C PHE A 88 2.41 23.83 21.60
N THR A 89 2.50 24.43 22.70
CA THR A 89 1.80 23.86 23.87
C THR A 89 0.62 24.75 24.28
N PHE A 90 -0.45 23.94 24.68
CA PHE A 90 -1.59 24.79 25.05
C PHE A 90 -2.16 24.31 26.38
N MET A 91 -2.82 25.33 27.05
CA MET A 91 -3.53 25.03 28.32
C MET A 91 -4.86 25.81 28.35
N VAL A 92 -5.64 25.29 29.26
CA VAL A 92 -6.99 25.92 29.26
C VAL A 92 -7.27 26.40 30.69
N LYS A 93 -7.75 27.66 30.67
CA LYS A 93 -8.12 28.21 31.99
C LYS A 93 -9.65 28.31 32.10
N THR A 94 -10.08 28.04 33.32
CA THR A 94 -11.53 28.24 33.55
C THR A 94 -11.83 29.72 33.83
N GLN A 95 -13.09 30.07 33.82
CA GLN A 95 -13.48 31.49 34.06
C GLN A 95 -13.03 31.97 35.44
N ASP A 96 -12.82 30.99 36.33
CA ASP A 96 -12.45 31.32 37.72
C ASP A 96 -10.93 31.44 37.86
N GLY A 97 -10.25 31.16 36.70
CA GLY A 97 -8.79 31.44 36.71
C GLY A 97 -8.00 30.17 37.06
N SER A 98 -8.82 29.04 37.40
CA SER A 98 -8.12 27.77 37.65
C SER A 98 -7.81 27.04 36.34
N ILE A 99 -6.71 26.23 36.43
CA ILE A 99 -6.27 25.49 35.22
C ILE A 99 -7.01 24.15 35.17
N VAL A 100 -7.50 23.92 33.97
CA VAL A 100 -8.22 22.64 33.75
C VAL A 100 -7.20 21.49 33.73
N GLN A 101 -7.69 20.39 34.32
CA GLN A 101 -6.79 19.23 34.38
C GLN A 101 -6.57 18.63 32.98
N SER A 102 -5.36 18.03 32.79
CA SER A 102 -4.98 17.51 31.45
C SER A 102 -5.86 16.30 31.09
N SER A 103 -6.28 15.52 32.14
CA SER A 103 -7.13 14.34 31.86
C SER A 103 -8.47 14.75 31.23
N GLU A 104 -8.97 15.83 31.69
CA GLU A 104 -10.25 16.31 31.11
C GLU A 104 -10.06 16.84 29.68
N ILE A 105 -8.94 17.49 29.50
CA ILE A 105 -8.67 18.00 28.14
C ILE A 105 -8.45 16.84 27.18
N GLU A 106 -7.81 15.86 27.73
CA GLU A 106 -7.54 14.69 26.88
C GLU A 106 -8.86 14.00 26.48
N LEU A 107 -9.69 13.84 27.42
CA LEU A 107 -10.97 13.19 27.12
C LEU A 107 -11.79 14.00 26.10
N ALA A 108 -11.72 15.28 26.30
CA ALA A 108 -12.48 16.13 25.36
C ALA A 108 -11.90 16.07 23.95
N VAL A 109 -10.64 16.11 23.87
CA VAL A 109 -9.99 16.11 22.54
C VAL A 109 -10.18 14.72 21.89
N LYS A 110 -10.06 13.73 22.72
CA LYS A 110 -10.22 12.38 22.17
C LYS A 110 -11.63 12.19 21.60
N LYS A 111 -12.64 12.68 22.18
CA LYS A 111 -14.03 12.51 21.72
C LYS A 111 -14.29 13.31 20.44
N ASN A 112 -13.55 14.41 20.36
CA ASN A 112 -13.87 15.29 19.20
C ASN A 112 -12.69 15.33 18.23
N ARG A 113 -11.92 14.34 18.29
CA ARG A 113 -10.66 14.35 17.49
C ARG A 113 -11.00 14.38 16.00
N ASN A 114 -11.96 13.63 15.56
CA ASN A 114 -12.32 13.59 14.14
C ASN A 114 -12.80 14.97 13.64
N ARG A 115 -13.50 15.59 14.44
CA ARG A 115 -14.01 16.92 14.02
C ARG A 115 -12.89 17.96 14.00
N ILE A 116 -12.05 17.84 15.03
CA ILE A 116 -10.92 18.79 15.06
C ILE A 116 -10.02 18.56 13.85
N ASN A 117 -9.72 17.33 13.60
CA ASN A 117 -8.90 17.04 12.41
C ASN A 117 -9.60 17.50 11.12
N GLY A 118 -10.82 17.23 11.12
CA GLY A 118 -11.60 17.62 9.91
C GLY A 118 -11.57 19.14 9.69
N ALA A 119 -11.63 19.93 10.71
CA ALA A 119 -11.62 21.40 10.56
C ALA A 119 -10.31 21.91 9.95
N PHE A 120 -9.28 21.08 10.13
CA PHE A 120 -7.98 21.57 9.59
C PHE A 120 -7.53 20.69 8.44
N LEU A 121 -8.41 19.84 8.02
CA LEU A 121 -8.10 18.92 6.91
C LEU A 121 -6.85 18.10 7.20
N LEU A 122 -6.71 17.82 8.48
CA LEU A 122 -5.56 17.00 8.89
C LEU A 122 -6.04 15.65 9.44
N ASN A 123 -5.06 14.73 9.50
CA ASN A 123 -5.39 13.41 10.06
C ASN A 123 -4.64 13.16 11.38
N ASP A 124 -4.85 11.98 11.97
CA ASP A 124 -4.29 11.68 13.30
C ASP A 124 -2.76 11.65 13.27
N ASN A 125 -2.25 11.46 12.04
CA ASN A 125 -0.76 11.40 11.96
C ASN A 125 -0.16 12.79 11.75
N THR A 126 -0.92 13.63 11.14
CA THR A 126 -0.35 14.96 10.81
C THR A 126 -0.70 15.97 11.91
N LEU A 127 -1.71 15.76 12.68
CA LEU A 127 -2.03 16.54 13.88
C LEU A 127 -1.96 15.62 15.11
N GLU A 128 -0.82 15.92 15.83
CA GLU A 128 -0.54 14.99 16.94
C GLU A 128 -0.64 15.75 18.26
N PHE A 129 -1.35 14.94 19.13
CA PHE A 129 -1.34 15.41 20.53
C PHE A 129 -0.43 14.50 21.36
N VAL A 130 0.88 14.87 21.72
CA VAL A 130 1.99 14.03 22.23
C VAL A 130 1.49 13.17 23.39
N GLU A 131 0.43 13.52 24.12
CA GLU A 131 0.03 12.68 25.27
C GLU A 131 -1.29 11.96 24.97
N ILE A 132 -1.80 12.14 23.78
CA ILE A 132 -3.11 11.53 23.46
C ILE A 132 -2.92 10.65 22.21
N PRO A 133 -3.06 9.29 22.54
CA PRO A 133 -2.86 8.40 21.39
C PRO A 133 -3.98 8.57 20.34
N PRO A 134 -3.66 8.29 19.05
CA PRO A 134 -4.62 8.42 17.96
C PRO A 134 -5.83 7.48 18.15
N THR A 135 -7.08 7.93 17.85
CA THR A 135 -8.36 7.24 18.11
C THR A 135 -8.62 6.20 17.02
N LEU A 136 -7.78 6.04 15.98
CA LEU A 136 -8.08 4.99 14.99
C LEU A 136 -6.76 4.37 14.51
N SER A 137 -6.60 3.01 14.69
CA SER A 137 -5.51 2.25 14.04
C SER A 137 -5.30 2.71 12.59
N PRO A 138 -4.18 3.35 12.21
CA PRO A 138 -3.87 3.78 10.83
C PRO A 138 -4.58 2.89 9.79
N THR A 139 -5.71 3.37 9.14
CA THR A 139 -6.27 2.64 7.97
C THR A 139 -5.14 2.02 7.14
N THR A 140 -4.59 0.93 7.58
CA THR A 140 -3.64 0.11 6.77
C THR A 140 -4.20 -0.08 5.36
N GLY A 141 -4.35 0.97 4.58
CA GLY A 141 -4.50 0.73 3.12
C GLY A 141 -3.73 -0.53 2.67
N SER A 142 -4.32 -1.61 3.03
CA SER A 142 -3.82 -2.92 2.53
C SER A 142 -3.50 -2.84 1.03
N SER A 143 -2.51 -2.00 0.69
CA SER A 143 -1.93 -2.03 -0.67
C SER A 143 -1.40 -3.44 -0.98
N SER A 144 -1.80 -4.46 -0.16
CA SER A 144 -1.29 -5.80 -0.51
C SER A 144 -2.40 -6.68 -1.07
N SER A 145 -3.61 -6.11 -1.14
CA SER A 145 -4.72 -6.95 -1.64
C SER A 145 -4.80 -6.90 -3.17
N THR A 146 -4.13 -5.94 -3.79
CA THR A 146 -4.22 -5.86 -5.27
C THR A 146 -3.23 -6.86 -5.91
N TRP A 147 -2.16 -7.17 -5.30
CA TRP A 147 -1.18 -8.13 -5.88
C TRP A 147 -1.68 -9.56 -5.71
N LEU A 148 -2.42 -9.84 -4.76
CA LEU A 148 -2.94 -11.21 -4.55
C LEU A 148 -4.04 -11.54 -5.56
N ILE A 149 -4.78 -10.53 -5.92
CA ILE A 149 -5.82 -10.76 -6.94
C ILE A 149 -5.16 -10.97 -8.31
N VAL A 150 -4.10 -10.25 -8.61
CA VAL A 150 -3.40 -10.41 -9.91
C VAL A 150 -2.69 -11.77 -9.95
N PHE A 151 -2.15 -12.12 -8.77
CA PHE A 151 -1.44 -13.41 -8.72
C PHE A 151 -2.45 -14.57 -8.85
N GLY A 152 -3.62 -14.39 -8.32
CA GLY A 152 -4.65 -15.44 -8.42
C GLY A 152 -5.14 -15.62 -9.86
N VAL A 153 -5.27 -14.62 -10.53
CA VAL A 153 -5.79 -14.73 -11.91
C VAL A 153 -4.72 -15.35 -12.83
N VAL A 154 -3.48 -14.99 -12.62
CA VAL A 154 -2.41 -15.52 -13.50
C VAL A 154 -2.21 -17.01 -13.23
N LEU A 155 -2.29 -17.35 -11.92
CA LEU A 155 -2.10 -18.78 -11.59
C LEU A 155 -3.27 -19.62 -12.11
N SER A 156 -4.50 -19.04 -12.08
CA SER A 156 -5.66 -19.79 -12.61
C SER A 156 -5.55 -19.98 -14.13
N LEU A 157 -5.09 -19.00 -14.86
CA LEU A 157 -4.96 -19.16 -16.33
C LEU A 157 -3.84 -20.15 -16.68
N ALA A 158 -2.82 -20.09 -15.82
CA ALA A 158 -1.72 -21.04 -16.11
C ALA A 158 -2.17 -22.49 -15.89
N VAL A 159 -2.93 -22.68 -14.82
CA VAL A 159 -3.38 -24.06 -14.52
C VAL A 159 -4.36 -24.52 -15.60
N PHE A 160 -5.25 -23.62 -15.95
CA PHE A 160 -6.19 -23.99 -17.03
C PHE A 160 -5.45 -24.25 -18.35
N GLY A 161 -4.42 -23.48 -18.58
CA GLY A 161 -3.61 -23.72 -19.80
C GLY A 161 -2.94 -25.10 -19.78
N ILE A 162 -2.46 -25.48 -18.60
CA ILE A 162 -1.73 -26.76 -18.52
C ILE A 162 -2.73 -27.93 -18.66
N ILE A 163 -3.83 -27.79 -18.02
CA ILE A 163 -4.84 -28.86 -18.12
C ILE A 163 -5.34 -29.00 -19.56
N PHE A 164 -5.57 -27.91 -20.22
CA PHE A 164 -6.02 -27.96 -21.62
C PHE A 164 -4.96 -28.61 -22.52
N LEU A 165 -3.67 -28.33 -22.21
CA LEU A 165 -2.61 -28.93 -23.07
C LEU A 165 -2.54 -30.44 -22.84
N ILE A 166 -2.77 -30.85 -21.59
CA ILE A 166 -2.70 -32.30 -21.31
C ILE A 166 -3.89 -33.01 -21.99
N VAL A 167 -5.05 -32.45 -21.88
CA VAL A 167 -6.23 -33.11 -22.47
C VAL A 167 -6.11 -33.11 -24.00
N SER A 168 -5.73 -31.96 -24.48
CA SER A 168 -5.57 -31.91 -25.95
C SER A 168 -4.48 -32.87 -26.42
N GLY A 169 -3.37 -33.01 -25.70
CA GLY A 169 -2.31 -33.97 -26.08
C GLY A 169 -2.83 -35.41 -26.10
N ILE A 170 -3.67 -35.72 -25.13
CA ILE A 170 -4.14 -37.13 -25.07
C ILE A 170 -5.17 -37.35 -26.18
N GLN A 171 -6.07 -36.40 -26.34
CA GLN A 171 -7.08 -36.55 -27.39
C GLN A 171 -6.44 -36.64 -28.78
N GLN A 172 -5.41 -35.84 -28.96
CA GLN A 172 -4.75 -35.88 -30.28
C GLN A 172 -4.04 -37.23 -30.49
N ARG A 173 -3.44 -37.72 -29.46
CA ARG A 173 -2.78 -39.04 -29.61
C ARG A 173 -3.82 -40.14 -29.86
N ARG A 174 -4.94 -39.95 -29.15
CA ARG A 174 -6.00 -40.99 -29.35
C ARG A 174 -6.57 -40.88 -30.77
N ARG A 175 -6.69 -39.66 -31.26
CA ARG A 175 -7.23 -39.53 -32.64
C ARG A 175 -6.21 -40.05 -33.66
N LYS A 176 -4.93 -39.82 -33.39
CA LYS A 176 -3.91 -40.32 -34.34
C LYS A 176 -3.83 -41.85 -34.29
N ASN A 177 -4.04 -42.50 -33.15
CA ASN A 177 -4.01 -43.98 -33.07
C ASN A 177 -5.27 -44.58 -33.70
N ARG A 178 -6.39 -43.90 -33.61
CA ARG A 178 -7.62 -44.40 -34.27
C ARG A 178 -7.53 -44.28 -35.79
N GLN A 179 -6.87 -43.23 -36.24
CA GLN A 179 -6.69 -43.09 -37.70
C GLN A 179 -5.65 -44.07 -38.22
N LEU A 180 -4.63 -44.40 -37.47
CA LEU A 180 -3.60 -45.39 -37.85
C LEU A 180 -4.18 -46.81 -37.81
N SER A 181 -5.09 -47.11 -36.87
CA SER A 181 -5.74 -48.44 -36.78
C SER A 181 -6.76 -48.62 -37.91
N GLU A 182 -7.44 -47.55 -38.27
CA GLU A 182 -8.37 -47.60 -39.41
C GLU A 182 -7.62 -47.71 -40.75
N ARG A 183 -6.47 -47.05 -40.89
CA ARG A 183 -5.65 -47.17 -42.11
C ARG A 183 -5.00 -48.57 -42.20
N THR A 184 -4.63 -49.17 -41.09
CA THR A 184 -4.08 -50.53 -41.05
C THR A 184 -5.11 -51.59 -41.34
N GLU A 185 -6.37 -51.35 -40.87
CA GLU A 185 -7.47 -52.29 -41.16
C GLU A 185 -7.89 -52.19 -42.63
N ASP A 186 -7.86 -51.01 -43.23
CA ASP A 186 -8.17 -50.81 -44.65
C ASP A 186 -7.10 -51.45 -45.56
N TYR A 187 -5.80 -51.43 -45.10
CA TYR A 187 -4.71 -52.09 -45.85
C TYR A 187 -4.81 -53.62 -45.74
N GLU A 188 -5.25 -54.13 -44.61
CA GLU A 188 -5.38 -55.59 -44.41
C GLU A 188 -6.61 -56.13 -45.17
N VAL A 189 -7.69 -55.43 -45.26
CA VAL A 189 -8.90 -55.81 -46.03
C VAL A 189 -8.60 -55.73 -47.53
N ARG A 190 -7.88 -54.73 -48.03
CA ARG A 190 -7.49 -54.61 -49.44
C ARG A 190 -6.47 -55.69 -49.83
N MET A 191 -5.54 -56.07 -48.91
CA MET A 191 -4.57 -57.16 -49.13
C MET A 191 -5.29 -58.52 -49.13
N GLU A 192 -6.26 -58.79 -48.35
CA GLU A 192 -7.07 -60.02 -48.30
C GLU A 192 -7.97 -60.14 -49.54
N THR A 193 -8.54 -59.10 -50.03
CA THR A 193 -9.32 -59.07 -51.30
C THR A 193 -8.40 -59.29 -52.52
N ALA A 194 -7.16 -58.79 -52.49
CA ALA A 194 -6.17 -59.03 -53.56
C ALA A 194 -5.65 -60.48 -53.51
N MET A 195 -5.64 -61.14 -52.32
CA MET A 195 -5.22 -62.55 -52.17
C MET A 195 -6.37 -63.49 -52.55
N THR A 196 -7.65 -63.14 -52.45
CA THR A 196 -8.80 -63.97 -52.88
C THR A 196 -9.01 -63.88 -54.39
N MET A 197 -8.41 -62.87 -55.09
CA MET A 197 -8.52 -62.75 -56.56
C MET A 197 -7.32 -63.39 -57.25
N GLU A 198 -6.35 -63.96 -56.53
CA GLU A 198 -5.13 -64.47 -57.20
C GLU A 198 -5.12 -66.00 -57.14
N ASN A 199 -6.32 -66.84 -57.02
CA ASN A 199 -6.32 -68.29 -57.34
C ASN A 199 -6.49 -68.52 -58.84
N GLY A 200 -5.74 -67.98 -59.78
CA GLY A 200 -5.50 -68.57 -61.13
C GLY A 200 -4.02 -68.44 -61.52
N ILE A 201 -3.06 -69.20 -61.01
CA ILE A 201 -1.67 -69.71 -61.03
C ILE A 201 -0.79 -68.80 -61.88
N LEU A 202 0.71 -68.61 -61.46
CA LEU A 202 2.10 -69.10 -61.38
C LEU A 202 3.06 -67.96 -61.72
N TYR A 203 4.10 -67.75 -60.81
CA TYR A 203 5.55 -68.00 -60.93
C TYR A 203 6.24 -67.57 -59.63
N GLU A 204 7.04 -68.54 -59.06
CA GLU A 204 8.36 -69.06 -58.65
C GLU A 204 9.34 -67.92 -58.36
N ILE A 205 9.90 -67.82 -57.15
CA ILE A 205 10.88 -67.98 -56.06
C ILE A 205 11.75 -66.71 -55.99
N PRO A 206 12.56 -66.37 -54.75
CA PRO A 206 13.14 -67.04 -53.58
C PRO A 206 13.30 -66.09 -52.38
N TYR A 207 12.83 -66.60 -51.24
CA TYR A 207 13.22 -66.61 -49.81
C TYR A 207 14.69 -66.23 -49.63
N ASP A 208 14.89 -64.96 -49.02
CA ASP A 208 16.12 -64.80 -48.20
C ASP A 208 15.73 -64.37 -46.78
N THR A 209 15.68 -65.31 -45.83
CA THR A 209 16.11 -65.54 -44.44
C THR A 209 17.54 -65.01 -44.21
N LYS A 210 17.62 -63.85 -43.43
CA LYS A 210 18.70 -63.88 -42.41
C LYS A 210 18.72 -62.53 -41.67
N GLY A 211 18.18 -62.45 -40.35
CA GLY A 211 19.09 -62.56 -39.18
C GLY A 211 19.21 -61.22 -38.46
N SER A 212 18.35 -60.94 -37.44
CA SER A 212 18.75 -60.78 -36.02
C SER A 212 20.18 -60.26 -35.90
N GLN A 213 20.33 -58.89 -35.57
CA GLN A 213 21.41 -58.62 -34.59
C GLN A 213 21.42 -57.13 -34.25
N THR A 214 20.87 -56.69 -33.01
CA THR A 214 21.41 -55.94 -31.85
C THR A 214 22.92 -55.69 -32.03
N ASN A 215 23.31 -54.31 -32.05
CA ASN A 215 24.53 -53.87 -31.33
C ASN A 215 24.51 -52.34 -31.17
N GLY A 216 24.18 -51.77 -29.87
CA GLY A 216 25.02 -51.14 -28.81
C GLY A 216 26.53 -51.22 -29.13
N ALA A 217 27.09 -50.04 -29.57
CA ALA A 217 28.49 -49.84 -29.12
C ALA A 217 29.04 -48.56 -29.76
N TYR A 218 29.15 -47.42 -28.90
CA TYR A 218 30.26 -46.54 -28.47
C TYR A 218 31.18 -46.20 -29.65
N VAL A 219 31.06 -44.92 -30.12
CA VAL A 219 32.28 -44.32 -30.72
C VAL A 219 32.60 -43.02 -29.96
N HIS A 220 33.46 -43.11 -28.86
CA HIS A 220 34.64 -42.39 -28.34
C HIS A 220 35.46 -41.73 -29.45
N ASP A 221 35.23 -40.39 -29.68
CA ASP A 221 36.33 -39.56 -30.27
C ASP A 221 37.12 -38.87 -29.15
N LYS A 222 38.29 -39.53 -28.68
CA LYS A 222 39.63 -39.12 -28.19
C LYS A 222 40.29 -38.12 -29.15
N ASP A 223 40.44 -36.84 -28.74
CA ASP A 223 41.81 -36.38 -28.43
C ASP A 223 41.92 -34.88 -28.69
N THR A 224 41.90 -34.05 -27.64
CA THR A 224 43.01 -33.07 -27.60
C THR A 224 43.41 -32.82 -26.14
N LEU A 225 44.40 -33.66 -25.67
CA LEU A 225 45.77 -33.59 -25.11
C LEU A 225 46.21 -32.13 -24.91
N THR A 226 46.35 -31.73 -23.58
CA THR A 226 47.55 -31.50 -22.73
C THR A 226 47.30 -30.27 -21.83
N SER A 227 47.08 -30.56 -20.55
CA SER A 227 47.68 -30.53 -19.20
C SER A 227 49.01 -29.77 -19.20
N LEU A 228 49.09 -28.60 -18.52
CA LEU A 228 49.65 -28.33 -17.18
C LEU A 228 49.10 -26.99 -16.67
#